data_AF-A0A7X6VHV1-F1
#
_entry.id   AF-A0A7X6VHV1-F1
#
_cell.length_a   1.000
_cell.length_b   1.000
_cell.length_c   1.000
_cell.angle_alpha   90.00
_cell.angle_beta   90.00
_cell.angle_gamma   90.00
#
_symmetry.space_group_name_H-M   'P 1'
#
loop_
_entity.id
_entity.type
_entity.pdbx_description
1 polymer ?
#
loop_
_entity_poly.entity_id
_entity_poly.type
_entity_poly.pdbx_seq_one_letter_code
_entity_poly.pdbx_strand_id
1 'polypeptide(L)'
;MNHESVILEMLSRIQCLEEQVKLLSEKLSQQANYNESSETTTKLGTKDICKYIKSLINDTQDKDSPFVILKANDIHRNLNLKNRMPMVCNAMKQCMGANDEVLHETPSGYSST
;
A
#
# COMPACT_ATOMS: atom_id res chain seq x y z
N MET A 1 30.48 -42.07 -10.57
CA MET A 1 29.39 -41.08 -10.52
C MET A 1 29.29 -40.61 -9.08
N ASN A 2 29.56 -39.34 -8.80
CA ASN A 2 29.55 -38.79 -7.43
C ASN A 2 28.11 -38.51 -6.97
N HIS A 3 27.33 -39.58 -6.82
CA HIS A 3 25.93 -39.50 -6.38
C HIS A 3 25.81 -38.78 -5.04
N GLU A 4 26.78 -38.96 -4.14
CA GLU A 4 26.83 -38.31 -2.83
C GLU A 4 26.93 -36.79 -2.94
N SER A 5 27.75 -36.26 -3.85
CA SER A 5 27.86 -34.82 -4.10
C SER A 5 26.56 -34.23 -4.67
N VAL A 6 25.91 -34.96 -5.57
CA VAL A 6 24.64 -34.53 -6.18
C VAL A 6 23.53 -34.51 -5.12
N ILE A 7 23.49 -35.52 -4.25
CA ILE A 7 22.51 -35.59 -3.16
C ILE A 7 22.71 -34.42 -2.18
N LEU A 8 23.95 -34.13 -1.79
CA LEU A 8 24.25 -33.00 -0.89
C LEU A 8 23.88 -31.65 -1.51
N GLU A 9 24.15 -31.46 -2.79
CA GLU A 9 23.76 -30.25 -3.52
C GLU A 9 22.23 -30.09 -3.58
N MET A 10 21.51 -31.17 -3.88
CA MET A 10 20.04 -31.18 -3.90
C MET A 10 19.45 -30.84 -2.53
N LEU A 11 19.98 -31.43 -1.45
CA LEU A 11 19.52 -31.17 -0.09
C LEU A 11 19.74 -29.70 0.33
N SER A 12 20.90 -29.13 0.00
CA SER A 12 21.19 -27.72 0.26
C SER A 12 20.21 -26.79 -0.47
N ARG A 13 19.91 -27.10 -1.74
CA ARG A 13 18.95 -26.33 -2.54
C ARG A 13 17.52 -26.44 -2.00
N ILE A 14 17.10 -27.62 -1.54
CA ILE A 14 15.78 -27.83 -0.93
C ILE A 14 15.66 -26.99 0.34
N GLN A 15 16.66 -27.03 1.23
CA GLN A 15 16.65 -26.27 2.47
C GLN A 15 16.55 -24.75 2.22
N CYS A 16 17.27 -24.25 1.22
CA CYS A 16 17.21 -22.84 0.85
C CYS A 16 15.85 -22.44 0.25
N LEU A 17 15.19 -23.34 -0.48
CA LEU A 17 13.85 -23.12 -1.00
C LEU A 17 12.80 -23.12 0.12
N GLU A 18 12.92 -24.03 1.10
CA GLU A 18 12.02 -24.08 2.26
C GLU A 18 12.07 -22.78 3.07
N GLU A 19 13.26 -22.22 3.28
CA GLU A 19 13.43 -20.95 3.98
C GLU A 19 12.83 -19.77 3.19
N GLN A 20 13.03 -19.72 1.88
CA GLN A 20 12.41 -18.71 1.01
C GLN A 20 10.88 -18.79 1.03
N VAL A 21 10.31 -19.99 1.00
CA VAL A 21 8.86 -20.21 1.08
C VAL A 21 8.31 -19.77 2.43
N LYS A 22 9.02 -20.06 3.53
CA LYS A 22 8.66 -19.59 4.87
C LYS A 22 8.61 -18.06 4.93
N LEU A 23 9.66 -17.38 4.48
CA LEU A 23 9.71 -15.91 4.44
C LEU A 23 8.60 -15.31 3.57
N LEU A 24 8.32 -15.92 2.41
CA LEU A 24 7.25 -15.46 1.53
C LEU A 24 5.88 -15.62 2.18
N SER A 25 5.63 -16.75 2.85
CA SER A 25 4.40 -17.02 3.60
C SER A 25 4.21 -16.05 4.77
N GLU A 26 5.28 -15.76 5.52
CA GLU A 26 5.26 -14.78 6.61
C GLU A 26 4.98 -13.37 6.09
N LYS A 27 5.61 -12.96 4.98
CA LYS A 27 5.33 -11.67 4.32
C LYS A 27 3.88 -11.59 3.85
N LEU A 28 3.35 -12.63 3.22
CA LEU A 28 1.94 -12.71 2.80
C LEU A 28 1.00 -12.61 4.01
N SER A 29 1.33 -13.24 5.14
CA SER A 29 0.53 -13.20 6.37
C SER A 29 0.59 -11.83 7.05
N GLN A 30 1.72 -11.13 6.99
CA GLN A 30 1.86 -9.74 7.44
C GLN A 30 1.11 -8.76 6.53
N GLN A 31 1.15 -8.99 5.22
CA GLN A 31 0.37 -8.22 4.24
C GLN A 31 -1.14 -8.47 4.42
N ALA A 32 -1.53 -9.71 4.70
CA ALA A 32 -2.90 -10.07 5.06
C ALA A 32 -3.31 -9.44 6.39
N ASN A 33 -2.49 -9.42 7.44
CA ASN A 33 -2.81 -8.74 8.70
C ASN A 33 -2.87 -7.20 8.57
N TYR A 34 -2.04 -6.59 7.73
CA TYR A 34 -2.14 -5.17 7.40
C TYR A 34 -3.42 -4.86 6.60
N ASN A 35 -3.92 -5.82 5.83
CA ASN A 35 -5.19 -5.71 5.10
C ASN A 35 -6.42 -6.10 5.96
N GLU A 36 -6.31 -7.06 6.89
CA GLU A 36 -7.39 -7.59 7.76
C GLU A 36 -7.58 -6.76 9.04
N SER A 37 -6.58 -6.00 9.49
CA SER A 37 -6.79 -4.97 10.52
C SER A 37 -7.67 -3.80 10.03
N SER A 38 -8.05 -3.79 8.74
CA SER A 38 -9.08 -2.91 8.16
C SER A 38 -10.43 -3.62 7.89
N GLU A 39 -10.66 -4.82 8.42
CA GLU A 39 -11.96 -5.53 8.35
C GLU A 39 -12.71 -5.60 9.69
N THR A 40 -12.45 -4.65 10.59
CA THR A 40 -13.53 -4.25 11.52
C THR A 40 -14.36 -3.20 10.81
N THR A 41 -15.68 -3.33 10.87
CA THR A 41 -16.68 -2.39 10.34
C THR A 41 -16.68 -1.03 11.07
N THR A 42 -15.51 -0.53 11.41
CA THR A 42 -15.28 0.83 11.87
C THR A 42 -15.51 1.73 10.65
N LYS A 43 -16.55 2.55 10.69
CA LYS A 43 -16.86 3.52 9.63
C LYS A 43 -15.62 4.38 9.38
N LEU A 44 -14.85 4.07 8.33
CA LEU A 44 -13.72 4.87 7.89
C LEU A 44 -14.23 6.30 7.64
N GLY A 45 -13.80 7.21 8.49
CA GLY A 45 -14.16 8.62 8.40
C GLY A 45 -13.15 9.39 7.58
N THR A 46 -13.50 10.64 7.23
CA THR A 46 -12.58 11.56 6.55
C THR A 46 -11.25 11.71 7.29
N LYS A 47 -11.26 11.68 8.63
CA LYS A 47 -10.05 11.76 9.47
C LYS A 47 -9.10 10.59 9.26
N ASP A 48 -9.61 9.39 9.04
CA ASP A 48 -8.80 8.19 8.87
C ASP A 48 -8.12 8.20 7.49
N ILE A 49 -8.86 8.65 6.47
CA ILE A 49 -8.30 8.88 5.13
C ILE A 49 -7.20 9.95 5.19
N CYS A 50 -7.39 11.04 5.94
CA CYS A 50 -6.35 12.05 6.12
C CYS A 50 -5.09 11.49 6.80
N LYS A 51 -5.24 10.60 7.79
CA LYS A 51 -4.09 9.95 8.42
C LYS A 51 -3.34 9.05 7.43
N TYR A 52 -4.06 8.29 6.62
CA TYR A 52 -3.48 7.44 5.58
C TYR A 52 -2.71 8.24 4.53
N ILE A 53 -3.23 9.40 4.10
CA ILE A 53 -2.53 10.28 3.18
C ILE A 53 -1.22 10.81 3.80
N LYS A 54 -1.26 11.19 5.09
CA LYS A 54 -0.06 11.68 5.79
C LYS A 54 1.00 10.59 5.97
N SER A 55 0.61 9.35 6.25
CA SER A 55 1.57 8.25 6.32
C SER A 55 2.23 8.00 4.96
N LEU A 56 1.46 8.02 3.86
CA LEU A 56 2.01 7.89 2.50
C LEU A 56 3.06 8.98 2.18
N ILE A 57 2.81 10.22 2.60
CA ILE A 57 3.76 11.32 2.42
C ILE A 57 5.04 11.07 3.23
N ASN A 58 4.91 10.70 4.50
CA ASN A 58 6.06 10.41 5.37
C ASN A 58 6.89 9.23 4.85
N ASP A 59 6.24 8.13 4.45
CA ASP A 59 6.90 6.94 3.91
C ASP A 59 7.67 7.23 2.61
N THR A 60 7.26 8.29 1.89
CA THR A 60 7.93 8.73 0.66
C THR A 60 9.07 9.69 0.94
N GLN A 61 9.05 10.45 2.05
CA GLN A 61 10.19 11.28 2.47
C GLN A 61 11.44 10.45 2.78
N ASP A 62 11.26 9.21 3.24
CA ASP A 62 12.38 8.29 3.51
C ASP A 62 13.02 7.73 2.22
N LYS A 63 12.40 7.95 1.07
CA LYS A 63 12.96 7.61 -0.25
C LYS A 63 13.50 8.88 -0.87
N ASP A 64 14.63 8.83 -1.57
CA ASP A 64 15.30 9.97 -2.23
C ASP A 64 14.50 10.65 -3.36
N SER A 65 13.17 10.60 -3.36
CA SER A 65 12.30 11.30 -4.30
C SER A 65 11.90 12.67 -3.75
N PRO A 66 12.20 13.77 -4.46
CA PRO A 66 11.94 15.13 -4.00
C PRO A 66 10.46 15.53 -3.99
N PHE A 67 9.57 14.74 -4.61
CA PHE A 67 8.13 14.98 -4.64
C PHE A 67 7.34 13.66 -4.65
N VAL A 68 6.09 13.71 -4.16
CA VAL A 68 5.14 12.59 -4.16
C VAL A 68 3.92 12.94 -4.99
N ILE A 69 3.48 12.02 -5.83
CA ILE A 69 2.24 12.17 -6.63
C ILE A 69 1.20 11.23 -6.05
N LEU A 70 0.09 11.79 -5.56
CA LEU A 70 -1.02 11.03 -5.01
C LEU A 70 -2.22 11.11 -5.96
N LYS A 71 -2.83 9.95 -6.27
CA LYS A 71 -4.06 9.87 -7.04
C LYS A 71 -5.23 9.44 -6.15
N ALA A 72 -6.35 10.14 -6.28
CA ALA A 72 -7.57 9.84 -5.53
C ALA A 72 -8.06 8.40 -5.76
N ASN A 73 -7.95 7.91 -7.01
CA ASN A 73 -8.35 6.55 -7.37
C ASN A 73 -7.50 5.47 -6.66
N ASP A 74 -6.20 5.70 -6.53
CA ASP A 74 -5.30 4.76 -5.84
C ASP A 74 -5.63 4.70 -4.35
N ILE A 75 -5.86 5.84 -3.70
CA ILE A 75 -6.27 5.89 -2.28
C ILE A 75 -7.63 5.21 -2.08
N HIS A 76 -8.60 5.48 -2.96
CA HIS A 76 -9.92 4.86 -2.91
C HIS A 76 -9.85 3.33 -3.06
N ARG A 77 -9.01 2.84 -3.98
CA ARG A 77 -8.79 1.41 -4.22
C ARG A 77 -8.03 0.74 -3.07
N ASN A 78 -7.00 1.38 -2.54
CA ASN A 78 -6.20 0.86 -1.43
C ASN A 78 -7.01 0.75 -0.14
N LEU A 79 -7.90 1.70 0.12
CA LEU A 79 -8.81 1.68 1.27
C LEU A 79 -10.10 0.90 1.03
N ASN A 80 -10.24 0.26 -0.14
CA ASN A 80 -11.40 -0.53 -0.57
C ASN A 80 -12.76 0.15 -0.31
N LEU A 81 -12.81 1.48 -0.50
CA LEU A 81 -14.00 2.27 -0.21
C LEU A 81 -15.07 2.04 -1.28
N LYS A 82 -16.34 1.96 -0.88
CA LYS A 82 -17.47 1.79 -1.80
C LYS A 82 -18.27 3.08 -1.94
N ASN A 83 -18.30 3.66 -3.13
CA ASN A 83 -19.05 4.89 -3.45
C ASN A 83 -18.66 6.09 -2.57
N ARG A 84 -17.39 6.21 -2.17
CA ARG A 84 -16.90 7.30 -1.30
C ARG A 84 -15.83 8.18 -1.95
N MET A 85 -15.75 8.21 -3.28
CA MET A 85 -14.77 9.05 -3.99
C MET A 85 -14.78 10.52 -3.53
N PRO A 86 -15.93 11.19 -3.34
CA PRO A 86 -15.95 12.57 -2.86
C PRO A 86 -15.30 12.75 -1.48
N MET A 87 -15.37 11.73 -0.63
CA MET A 87 -14.75 11.75 0.70
C MET A 87 -13.23 11.71 0.62
N VAL A 88 -12.69 10.91 -0.31
CA VAL A 88 -11.26 10.84 -0.58
C VAL A 88 -10.75 12.17 -1.13
N CYS A 89 -11.43 12.73 -2.13
CA CYS A 89 -11.07 14.04 -2.70
C CYS A 89 -11.11 15.16 -1.63
N ASN A 90 -12.13 15.16 -0.76
CA ASN A 90 -12.20 16.11 0.35
C ASN A 90 -11.05 15.94 1.34
N ALA A 91 -10.70 14.70 1.70
CA ALA A 91 -9.57 14.41 2.56
C ALA A 91 -8.24 14.86 1.93
N MET A 92 -8.05 14.64 0.63
CA MET A 92 -6.87 15.13 -0.10
C MET A 92 -6.78 16.65 -0.05
N LYS A 93 -7.87 17.37 -0.37
CA LYS A 93 -7.92 18.84 -0.31
C LYS A 93 -7.64 19.37 1.11
N GLN A 94 -8.06 18.66 2.16
CA GLN A 94 -7.76 19.01 3.55
C GLN A 94 -6.31 18.74 3.96
N CYS A 95 -5.62 17.82 3.30
CA CYS A 95 -4.23 17.48 3.57
C CYS A 95 -3.24 18.31 2.76
N MET A 96 -3.70 19.06 1.76
CA MET A 96 -2.85 19.94 0.97
C MET A 96 -2.26 21.07 1.84
N GLY A 97 -0.93 21.17 1.82
CA GLY A 97 -0.17 22.29 2.37
C GLY A 97 0.01 23.42 1.36
N ALA A 98 0.79 24.43 1.75
CA ALA A 98 1.05 25.61 0.92
C ALA A 98 1.89 25.32 -0.34
N ASN A 99 2.63 24.20 -0.35
CA ASN A 99 3.52 23.82 -1.45
C ASN A 99 2.93 22.72 -2.36
N ASP A 100 1.69 22.30 -2.11
CA ASP A 100 1.05 21.22 -2.86
C ASP A 100 0.22 21.77 -4.01
N GLU A 101 0.30 21.14 -5.18
CA GLU A 101 -0.41 21.55 -6.39
C GLU A 101 -1.33 20.44 -6.93
N VAL A 102 -2.51 20.82 -7.41
CA VAL A 102 -3.43 19.90 -8.10
C VAL A 102 -3.02 19.80 -9.56
N LEU A 103 -2.44 18.66 -9.95
CA LEU A 103 -2.03 18.41 -11.34
C LEU A 103 -3.22 18.18 -12.30
N HIS A 104 -4.28 17.53 -11.81
CA HIS A 104 -5.46 17.21 -12.62
C HIS A 104 -6.70 17.11 -11.75
N GLU A 105 -7.75 17.83 -12.12
CA GLU A 105 -9.07 17.80 -11.49
C GLU A 105 -10.14 17.55 -12.56
N THR A 106 -11.13 16.73 -12.24
CA THR A 106 -12.30 16.54 -13.11
C THR A 106 -13.21 17.76 -13.04
N PRO A 107 -14.03 18.09 -14.06
CA PRO A 107 -14.87 19.29 -14.03
C PRO A 107 -15.80 19.40 -12.81
N SER A 108 -16.16 18.27 -12.20
CA SER A 108 -16.96 18.21 -10.97
C SER A 108 -16.15 18.27 -9.68
N GLY A 109 -14.83 18.05 -9.75
CA GLY A 109 -13.92 18.02 -8.62
C GLY A 109 -13.95 16.77 -7.73
N TYR A 110 -14.84 15.81 -8.04
CA TYR A 110 -15.15 14.66 -7.16
C TYR A 110 -15.42 13.35 -7.92
N SER A 111 -14.85 13.16 -9.11
CA SER A 111 -15.07 11.96 -9.94
C SER A 111 -14.00 10.88 -9.78
N SER A 112 -14.37 9.64 -10.07
CA SER A 112 -13.49 8.47 -10.14
C SER A 112 -13.01 8.14 -11.56
N THR A 113 -13.42 8.95 -12.55
CA THR A 113 -13.06 8.81 -13.97
C THR A 113 -11.60 9.13 -14.22
#